data_AF-A0A9X4E801-F1
#
_entry.id   AF-A0A9X4E801-F1
#
_cell.length_a   1.000
_cell.length_b   1.000
_cell.length_c   1.000
_cell.angle_alpha   90.00
_cell.angle_beta   90.00
_cell.angle_gamma   90.00
#
_symmetry.space_group_name_H-M   'P 1'
#
loop_
_entity.id
_entity.type
_entity.pdbx_description
1 polymer ?
#
loop_
_entity_poly.entity_id
_entity_poly.type
_entity_poly.pdbx_seq_one_letter_code
_entity_poly.pdbx_strand_id
1 'polypeptide(L)'
;MAATGTLGTLSNSGTVLGSSAAVSNLGSITSILNGTLGTVVSPGLMAGAVGIANAGYLGTLTSYGTILGTTGAAVDNQGTLFGLGNAGTMTGVTAGLNNAGSMTIVQNAGLVSGSIGVNNTGSISALGNIGFGTLLGTITGSAIGISNSGSGVIGTLANQGLISGVTAIYNAATATLGTIANSGTIAGNITNLSSGDLVVAGSGGNLTGGTISNTASNVVFAGGAQVVGDAISVGSHTVVNSGASLVLAGTLSITGNYSQASGTLVLGTYAAVVSGVASISGGTVSTSVDPTLNYIVGSSTGVVLVQGGAGSSYSGVSVTSTVTGLTLGSGVATVGSNVDLVLAASNDYIGGTLGTLNNSGTIAGVLTAAYIA
;
A
#
# COMPACT_ATOMS: atom_id res chain seq x y z
N MET A 1 19.44 -36.01 -15.51
CA MET A 1 19.83 -35.60 -16.88
C MET A 1 19.18 -34.25 -17.15
N ALA A 2 19.91 -33.25 -17.66
CA ALA A 2 19.29 -31.99 -18.06
C ALA A 2 18.35 -32.24 -19.25
N ALA A 3 17.10 -31.80 -19.18
CA ALA A 3 16.16 -31.98 -20.28
C ALA A 3 16.53 -31.05 -21.44
N THR A 4 16.66 -31.60 -22.65
CA THR A 4 17.13 -30.89 -23.85
C THR A 4 16.00 -30.50 -24.81
N GLY A 5 14.75 -30.87 -24.50
CA GLY A 5 13.60 -30.57 -25.34
C GLY A 5 13.38 -29.06 -25.47
N THR A 6 13.12 -28.59 -26.69
CA THR A 6 12.78 -27.21 -26.98
C THR A 6 11.42 -27.13 -27.68
N LEU A 7 10.64 -26.12 -27.33
CA LEU A 7 9.40 -25.74 -28.01
C LEU A 7 9.46 -24.25 -28.29
N GLY A 8 9.05 -23.84 -29.49
CA GLY A 8 8.86 -22.43 -29.81
C GLY A 8 7.67 -21.87 -29.03
N THR A 9 6.48 -22.05 -29.58
CA THR A 9 5.25 -21.46 -29.01
C THR A 9 4.20 -22.53 -28.79
N LEU A 10 3.57 -22.50 -27.61
CA LEU A 10 2.28 -23.16 -27.36
C LEU A 10 1.18 -22.11 -27.40
N SER A 11 0.27 -22.21 -28.37
CA SER A 11 -0.94 -21.39 -28.42
C SER A 11 -2.16 -22.26 -28.12
N ASN A 12 -2.89 -21.92 -27.07
CA ASN A 12 -4.09 -22.63 -26.63
C ASN A 12 -5.31 -21.72 -26.72
N SER A 13 -6.27 -22.06 -27.57
CA SER A 13 -7.62 -21.48 -27.58
C SER A 13 -8.70 -22.48 -27.14
N GLY A 14 -8.29 -23.69 -26.74
CA GLY A 14 -9.16 -24.77 -26.31
C GLY A 14 -8.87 -25.18 -24.87
N THR A 15 -8.87 -26.49 -24.62
CA THR A 15 -8.67 -27.06 -23.29
C THR A 15 -7.47 -28.00 -23.29
N VAL A 16 -6.52 -27.74 -22.40
CA VAL A 16 -5.37 -28.61 -22.11
C VAL A 16 -5.54 -29.14 -20.68
N LEU A 17 -5.68 -30.45 -20.54
CA LEU A 17 -5.81 -31.12 -19.24
C LEU A 17 -4.64 -32.07 -19.02
N GLY A 18 -4.14 -32.10 -17.79
CA GLY A 18 -3.22 -33.14 -17.34
C GLY A 18 -3.49 -33.51 -15.89
N SER A 19 -3.29 -34.78 -15.54
CA SER A 19 -3.46 -35.24 -14.16
C SER A 19 -2.46 -34.56 -13.20
N SER A 20 -1.21 -34.39 -13.66
CA SER A 20 -0.13 -33.77 -12.86
C SER A 20 0.04 -32.29 -13.18
N ALA A 21 0.13 -31.93 -14.46
CA ALA A 21 0.08 -30.54 -14.91
C ALA A 21 -0.49 -30.44 -16.31
N ALA A 22 -1.12 -29.31 -16.67
CA ALA A 22 -1.52 -29.06 -18.05
C ALA A 22 -0.29 -28.89 -18.95
N VAL A 23 0.73 -28.20 -18.44
CA VAL A 23 2.05 -28.08 -19.08
C VAL A 23 3.13 -28.36 -18.02
N SER A 24 4.05 -29.28 -18.33
CA SER A 24 5.25 -29.53 -17.54
C SER A 24 6.49 -29.23 -18.38
N ASN A 25 7.20 -28.17 -18.05
CA ASN A 25 8.40 -27.75 -18.76
C ASN A 25 9.65 -28.05 -17.94
N LEU A 26 10.43 -29.06 -18.36
CA LEU A 26 11.77 -29.31 -17.84
C LEU A 26 12.87 -28.76 -18.77
N GLY A 27 12.53 -28.44 -20.02
CA GLY A 27 13.45 -27.99 -21.07
C GLY A 27 13.34 -26.49 -21.33
N SER A 28 13.15 -26.09 -22.60
CA SER A 28 12.99 -24.68 -22.97
C SER A 28 11.72 -24.46 -23.81
N ILE A 29 10.88 -23.51 -23.40
CA ILE A 29 9.73 -23.03 -24.17
C ILE A 29 9.93 -21.54 -24.43
N THR A 30 9.84 -21.09 -25.69
CA THR A 30 9.95 -19.65 -25.98
C THR A 30 8.72 -18.89 -25.48
N SER A 31 7.50 -19.36 -25.79
CA SER A 31 6.29 -18.73 -25.28
C SER A 31 5.10 -19.66 -25.11
N ILE A 32 4.22 -19.30 -24.17
CA ILE A 32 2.89 -19.86 -24.00
C ILE A 32 1.87 -18.72 -24.11
N LEU A 33 0.89 -18.89 -24.99
CA LEU A 33 -0.28 -18.02 -25.12
C LEU A 33 -1.54 -18.83 -24.81
N ASN A 34 -2.22 -18.49 -23.71
CA ASN A 34 -3.46 -19.13 -23.28
C ASN A 34 -4.67 -18.19 -23.48
N GLY A 35 -5.49 -18.47 -24.47
CA GLY A 35 -6.65 -17.68 -24.86
C GLY A 35 -6.30 -16.48 -25.75
N THR A 36 -7.34 -15.73 -26.11
CA THR A 36 -7.23 -14.52 -26.94
C THR A 36 -7.99 -13.38 -26.29
N LEU A 37 -7.37 -12.19 -26.24
CA LEU A 37 -7.99 -10.99 -25.69
C LEU A 37 -9.32 -10.68 -26.39
N GLY A 38 -10.37 -10.39 -25.62
CA GLY A 38 -11.65 -9.91 -26.15
C GLY A 38 -12.61 -10.99 -26.67
N THR A 39 -12.30 -12.27 -26.53
CA THR A 39 -13.21 -13.36 -26.90
C THR A 39 -14.01 -13.84 -25.69
N VAL A 40 -15.36 -13.75 -25.76
CA VAL A 40 -16.28 -14.25 -24.71
C VAL A 40 -16.55 -15.75 -24.88
N VAL A 41 -16.17 -16.32 -26.04
CA VAL A 41 -16.44 -17.70 -26.41
C VAL A 41 -15.13 -18.50 -26.35
N SER A 42 -15.07 -19.46 -25.42
CA SER A 42 -13.94 -20.38 -25.16
C SER A 42 -12.61 -19.71 -24.77
N PRO A 43 -12.51 -19.07 -23.59
CA PRO A 43 -11.21 -18.70 -23.05
C PRO A 43 -10.35 -19.98 -22.92
N GLY A 44 -9.10 -19.94 -23.37
CA GLY A 44 -8.20 -21.08 -23.26
C GLY A 44 -8.13 -21.58 -21.81
N LEU A 45 -8.33 -22.88 -21.60
CA LEU A 45 -8.21 -23.53 -20.30
C LEU A 45 -6.95 -24.38 -20.26
N MET A 46 -6.11 -24.17 -19.26
CA MET A 46 -5.03 -25.08 -18.88
C MET A 46 -5.26 -25.54 -17.44
N ALA A 47 -5.55 -26.82 -17.23
CA ALA A 47 -5.81 -27.35 -15.89
C ALA A 47 -5.10 -28.66 -15.60
N GLY A 48 -4.64 -28.79 -14.35
CA GLY A 48 -4.11 -30.02 -13.77
C GLY A 48 -3.92 -29.86 -12.27
N ALA A 49 -3.28 -30.84 -11.60
CA ALA A 49 -2.92 -30.67 -10.19
C ALA A 49 -2.15 -29.34 -9.98
N VAL A 50 -1.19 -29.06 -10.86
CA VAL A 50 -0.65 -27.73 -11.13
C VAL A 50 -1.13 -27.27 -12.52
N GLY A 51 -1.45 -26.00 -12.73
CA GLY A 51 -1.81 -25.54 -14.08
C GLY A 51 -0.61 -25.63 -15.04
N ILE A 52 0.43 -24.84 -14.77
CA ILE A 52 1.70 -24.84 -15.50
C ILE A 52 2.84 -25.05 -14.51
N ALA A 53 3.62 -26.12 -14.67
CA ALA A 53 4.83 -26.39 -13.91
C ALA A 53 6.07 -26.09 -14.77
N ASN A 54 6.86 -25.09 -14.39
CA ASN A 54 8.08 -24.69 -15.08
C ASN A 54 9.32 -24.94 -14.21
N ALA A 55 10.08 -25.98 -14.53
CA ALA A 55 11.39 -26.26 -13.94
C ALA A 55 12.56 -25.89 -14.87
N GLY A 56 12.27 -25.64 -16.15
CA GLY A 56 13.25 -25.23 -17.17
C GLY A 56 13.23 -23.73 -17.45
N TYR A 57 13.44 -23.37 -18.72
CA TYR A 57 13.29 -22.00 -19.21
C TYR A 57 11.94 -21.83 -19.89
N LEU A 58 11.18 -20.82 -19.49
CA LEU A 58 10.01 -20.32 -20.19
C LEU A 58 10.25 -18.83 -20.49
N GLY A 59 10.23 -18.43 -21.76
CA GLY A 59 10.40 -17.03 -22.13
C GLY A 59 9.21 -16.21 -21.66
N THR A 60 8.06 -16.36 -22.30
CA THR A 60 6.86 -15.60 -21.94
C THR A 60 5.66 -16.49 -21.70
N LEU A 61 4.89 -16.19 -20.66
CA LEU A 61 3.56 -16.73 -20.43
C LEU A 61 2.55 -15.59 -20.51
N THR A 62 1.67 -15.62 -21.50
CA THR A 62 0.54 -14.69 -21.61
C THR A 62 -0.77 -15.45 -21.49
N SER A 63 -1.58 -15.12 -20.49
CA SER A 63 -2.90 -15.73 -20.29
C SER A 63 -4.01 -14.70 -20.34
N TYR A 64 -4.91 -14.86 -21.31
CA TYR A 64 -6.22 -14.22 -21.36
C TYR A 64 -7.33 -15.18 -20.90
N GLY A 65 -7.03 -16.48 -20.84
CA GLY A 65 -7.95 -17.51 -20.37
C GLY A 65 -7.73 -17.92 -18.92
N THR A 66 -8.12 -19.16 -18.61
CA THR A 66 -7.99 -19.73 -17.27
C THR A 66 -6.80 -20.67 -17.19
N ILE A 67 -5.96 -20.47 -16.18
CA ILE A 67 -4.96 -21.44 -15.71
C ILE A 67 -5.39 -21.90 -14.32
N LEU A 68 -5.53 -23.20 -14.13
CA LEU A 68 -6.11 -23.79 -12.92
C LEU A 68 -5.21 -24.88 -12.33
N GLY A 69 -4.79 -24.68 -11.08
CA GLY A 69 -4.20 -25.71 -10.24
C GLY A 69 -5.26 -26.32 -9.32
N THR A 70 -5.71 -27.55 -9.61
CA THR A 70 -6.82 -28.18 -8.87
C THR A 70 -6.44 -28.64 -7.47
N THR A 71 -5.15 -28.84 -7.20
CA THR A 71 -4.63 -29.20 -5.87
C THR A 71 -3.35 -28.45 -5.49
N GLY A 72 -2.70 -27.80 -6.47
CA GLY A 72 -1.46 -27.03 -6.31
C GLY A 72 -1.63 -25.61 -6.83
N ALA A 73 -0.55 -25.04 -7.36
CA ALA A 73 -0.55 -23.68 -7.89
C ALA A 73 -1.12 -23.59 -9.31
N ALA A 74 -1.65 -22.43 -9.71
CA ALA A 74 -2.00 -22.21 -11.11
C ALA A 74 -0.74 -22.19 -11.98
N VAL A 75 0.28 -21.43 -11.55
CA VAL A 75 1.61 -21.44 -12.15
C VAL A 75 2.63 -21.74 -11.05
N ASP A 76 3.45 -22.75 -11.27
CA ASP A 76 4.56 -23.13 -10.39
C ASP A 76 5.89 -22.96 -11.13
N ASN A 77 6.62 -21.89 -10.81
CA ASN A 77 7.91 -21.57 -11.41
C ASN A 77 9.06 -21.93 -10.47
N GLN A 78 9.72 -23.05 -10.77
CA GLN A 78 10.95 -23.51 -10.12
C GLN A 78 12.19 -23.18 -10.96
N GLY A 79 12.03 -22.85 -12.24
CA GLY A 79 13.09 -22.48 -13.17
C GLY A 79 13.14 -20.99 -13.50
N THR A 80 13.40 -20.64 -14.76
CA THR A 80 13.33 -19.25 -15.24
C THR A 80 12.04 -19.04 -16.00
N LEU A 81 11.26 -18.03 -15.61
CA LEU A 81 10.16 -17.50 -16.39
C LEU A 81 10.45 -16.02 -16.67
N PHE A 82 10.87 -15.67 -17.88
CA PHE A 82 11.32 -14.30 -18.14
C PHE A 82 10.18 -13.28 -17.94
N GLY A 83 9.00 -13.51 -18.52
CA GLY A 83 7.85 -12.63 -18.35
C GLY A 83 6.52 -13.37 -18.20
N LEU A 84 5.71 -12.95 -17.23
CA LEU A 84 4.32 -13.38 -17.06
C LEU A 84 3.38 -12.20 -17.28
N GLY A 85 2.41 -12.36 -18.19
CA GLY A 85 1.27 -11.47 -18.38
C GLY A 85 -0.05 -12.20 -18.12
N ASN A 86 -0.85 -11.73 -17.17
CA ASN A 86 -2.18 -12.27 -16.90
C ASN A 86 -3.25 -11.20 -17.09
N ALA A 87 -4.17 -11.45 -18.00
CA ALA A 87 -5.39 -10.68 -18.23
C ALA A 87 -6.66 -11.56 -18.10
N GLY A 88 -6.48 -12.83 -17.72
CA GLY A 88 -7.55 -13.79 -17.44
C GLY A 88 -7.57 -14.19 -15.97
N THR A 89 -7.68 -15.49 -15.72
CA THR A 89 -7.76 -16.05 -14.36
C THR A 89 -6.64 -17.06 -14.13
N MET A 90 -5.84 -16.85 -13.09
CA MET A 90 -4.90 -17.83 -12.57
C MET A 90 -5.33 -18.19 -11.15
N THR A 91 -5.82 -19.41 -10.97
CA THR A 91 -6.31 -19.87 -9.66
C THR A 91 -5.67 -21.21 -9.30
N GLY A 92 -5.09 -21.31 -8.11
CA GLY A 92 -4.61 -22.56 -7.56
C GLY A 92 -5.13 -22.75 -6.14
N VAL A 93 -5.23 -23.99 -5.67
CA VAL A 93 -5.59 -24.26 -4.27
C VAL A 93 -4.52 -23.72 -3.33
N THR A 94 -3.24 -23.93 -3.64
CA THR A 94 -2.13 -23.47 -2.79
C THR A 94 -1.73 -22.04 -3.11
N ALA A 95 -1.52 -21.73 -4.39
CA ALA A 95 -1.20 -20.38 -4.85
C ALA A 95 -1.75 -20.06 -6.25
N GLY A 96 -2.06 -18.79 -6.51
CA GLY A 96 -2.28 -18.35 -7.89
C GLY A 96 -0.98 -18.42 -8.70
N LEU A 97 0.11 -17.92 -8.11
CA LEU A 97 1.46 -17.98 -8.66
C LEU A 97 2.44 -18.40 -7.56
N ASN A 98 3.14 -19.51 -7.75
CA ASN A 98 4.26 -19.94 -6.92
C ASN A 98 5.58 -19.73 -7.66
N ASN A 99 6.56 -19.12 -7.01
CA ASN A 99 7.88 -18.84 -7.57
C ASN A 99 8.99 -19.21 -6.61
N ALA A 100 9.67 -20.32 -6.86
CA ALA A 100 10.97 -20.60 -6.24
C ALA A 100 12.17 -20.30 -7.16
N GLY A 101 11.89 -20.03 -8.44
CA GLY A 101 12.89 -19.72 -9.45
C GLY A 101 13.11 -18.21 -9.65
N SER A 102 13.33 -17.81 -10.90
CA SER A 102 13.52 -16.40 -11.28
C SER A 102 12.45 -15.93 -12.26
N MET A 103 11.93 -14.74 -12.00
CA MET A 103 11.08 -13.98 -12.90
C MET A 103 11.58 -12.54 -13.04
N THR A 104 11.65 -12.06 -14.29
CA THR A 104 11.99 -10.64 -14.52
C THR A 104 10.78 -9.77 -14.28
N ILE A 105 9.63 -10.15 -14.83
CA ILE A 105 8.42 -9.33 -14.74
C ILE A 105 7.15 -10.18 -14.61
N VAL A 106 6.26 -9.75 -13.73
CA VAL A 106 4.90 -10.28 -13.59
C VAL A 106 3.92 -9.11 -13.72
N GLN A 107 3.11 -9.10 -14.78
CA GLN A 107 2.07 -8.11 -15.02
C GLN A 107 0.71 -8.77 -14.89
N ASN A 108 -0.01 -8.49 -13.82
CA ASN A 108 -1.37 -8.93 -13.60
C ASN A 108 -2.36 -7.80 -13.84
N ALA A 109 -3.18 -7.93 -14.87
CA ALA A 109 -4.39 -7.14 -15.11
C ALA A 109 -5.68 -7.98 -14.92
N GLY A 110 -5.55 -9.27 -14.61
CA GLY A 110 -6.67 -10.19 -14.33
C GLY A 110 -6.73 -10.62 -12.87
N LEU A 111 -7.22 -11.83 -12.62
CA LEU A 111 -7.26 -12.45 -11.29
C LEU A 111 -6.08 -13.40 -11.09
N VAL A 112 -5.38 -13.26 -9.96
CA VAL A 112 -4.45 -14.25 -9.41
C VAL A 112 -4.92 -14.61 -8.01
N SER A 113 -5.23 -15.89 -7.78
CA SER A 113 -5.80 -16.32 -6.49
C SER A 113 -5.44 -17.73 -6.04
N GLY A 114 -5.45 -17.93 -4.72
CA GLY A 114 -5.35 -19.21 -4.04
C GLY A 114 -5.41 -19.06 -2.52
N SER A 115 -4.88 -20.03 -1.77
CA SER A 115 -4.59 -19.77 -0.34
C SER A 115 -3.62 -18.60 -0.18
N ILE A 116 -2.62 -18.57 -1.06
CA ILE A 116 -1.74 -17.44 -1.30
C ILE A 116 -1.99 -16.88 -2.71
N GLY A 117 -2.11 -15.57 -2.91
CA GLY A 117 -2.20 -15.01 -4.26
C GLY A 117 -0.90 -15.25 -5.03
N VAL A 118 0.18 -14.62 -4.58
CA VAL A 118 1.55 -14.81 -5.09
C VAL A 118 2.46 -15.30 -3.96
N ASN A 119 3.02 -16.50 -4.09
CA ASN A 119 4.03 -17.03 -3.18
C ASN A 119 5.41 -16.97 -3.84
N ASN A 120 6.31 -16.17 -3.28
CA ASN A 120 7.67 -15.98 -3.77
C ASN A 120 8.69 -16.45 -2.73
N THR A 121 9.47 -17.46 -3.09
CA THR A 121 10.69 -17.90 -2.39
C THR A 121 11.95 -17.70 -3.24
N GLY A 122 11.78 -17.39 -4.53
CA GLY A 122 12.83 -17.04 -5.48
C GLY A 122 12.89 -15.53 -5.75
N SER A 123 13.14 -15.12 -6.99
CA SER A 123 13.24 -13.71 -7.37
C SER A 123 12.14 -13.29 -8.33
N ILE A 124 11.51 -12.15 -8.06
CA ILE A 124 10.65 -11.39 -8.99
C ILE A 124 11.22 -9.98 -9.04
N SER A 125 11.80 -9.57 -10.17
CA SER A 125 12.39 -8.23 -10.25
C SER A 125 11.32 -7.13 -10.22
N ALA A 126 10.18 -7.32 -10.90
CA ALA A 126 9.05 -6.41 -10.87
C ALA A 126 7.71 -7.17 -10.84
N LEU A 127 6.90 -6.89 -9.83
CA LEU A 127 5.54 -7.39 -9.69
C LEU A 127 4.55 -6.23 -9.86
N GLY A 128 3.85 -6.21 -10.99
CA GLY A 128 2.81 -5.24 -11.28
C GLY A 128 1.42 -5.86 -11.18
N ASN A 129 0.61 -5.38 -10.24
CA ASN A 129 -0.85 -5.58 -10.22
C ASN A 129 -1.52 -4.36 -10.84
N ILE A 130 -1.63 -4.35 -12.16
CA ILE A 130 -1.84 -3.17 -12.99
C ILE A 130 -3.25 -3.07 -13.56
N GLY A 131 -3.62 -1.87 -14.02
CA GLY A 131 -4.73 -1.69 -14.95
C GLY A 131 -4.26 -1.81 -16.41
N PHE A 132 -5.09 -2.39 -17.28
CA PHE A 132 -4.88 -2.39 -18.74
C PHE A 132 -6.24 -2.25 -19.44
N GLY A 133 -6.53 -1.05 -19.99
CA GLY A 133 -7.85 -0.75 -20.54
C GLY A 133 -8.93 -0.83 -19.45
N THR A 134 -9.93 -1.68 -19.64
CA THR A 134 -11.00 -1.93 -18.65
C THR A 134 -10.64 -3.01 -17.62
N LEU A 135 -9.50 -3.69 -17.81
CA LEU A 135 -9.04 -4.73 -16.90
C LEU A 135 -8.30 -4.11 -15.73
N LEU A 136 -8.54 -4.66 -14.54
CA LEU A 136 -7.90 -4.22 -13.30
C LEU A 136 -7.39 -5.43 -12.54
N GLY A 137 -6.09 -5.44 -12.28
CA GLY A 137 -5.43 -6.52 -11.57
C GLY A 137 -6.01 -6.76 -10.17
N THR A 138 -6.29 -8.02 -9.87
CA THR A 138 -6.58 -8.49 -8.52
C THR A 138 -5.63 -9.63 -8.16
N ILE A 139 -4.86 -9.44 -7.09
CA ILE A 139 -4.10 -10.50 -6.42
C ILE A 139 -4.75 -10.73 -5.07
N THR A 140 -5.32 -11.92 -4.85
CA THR A 140 -6.03 -12.20 -3.60
C THR A 140 -5.74 -13.60 -3.08
N GLY A 141 -5.41 -13.71 -1.80
CA GLY A 141 -5.28 -14.99 -1.11
C GLY A 141 -6.28 -15.11 0.02
N SER A 142 -6.83 -16.31 0.24
CA SER A 142 -7.69 -16.53 1.40
C SER A 142 -6.93 -16.35 2.72
N ALA A 143 -5.62 -16.59 2.72
CA ALA A 143 -4.72 -16.29 3.84
C ALA A 143 -3.83 -15.08 3.52
N ILE A 144 -3.04 -15.15 2.44
CA ILE A 144 -2.02 -14.13 2.13
C ILE A 144 -2.14 -13.65 0.68
N GLY A 145 -2.24 -12.33 0.45
CA GLY A 145 -2.23 -11.78 -0.92
C GLY A 145 -0.89 -12.04 -1.61
N ILE A 146 0.19 -11.49 -1.06
CA ILE A 146 1.56 -11.68 -1.54
C ILE A 146 2.43 -12.15 -0.37
N SER A 147 3.04 -13.32 -0.50
CA SER A 147 4.02 -13.88 0.43
C SER A 147 5.40 -13.82 -0.19
N ASN A 148 6.30 -13.02 0.36
CA ASN A 148 7.72 -13.02 0.05
C ASN A 148 8.48 -13.67 1.21
N SER A 149 8.95 -14.91 1.03
CA SER A 149 9.45 -15.75 2.12
C SER A 149 10.78 -16.41 1.77
N GLY A 150 11.44 -17.02 2.76
CA GLY A 150 12.80 -17.53 2.60
C GLY A 150 13.78 -16.41 2.20
N SER A 151 14.61 -16.64 1.19
CA SER A 151 15.47 -15.63 0.57
C SER A 151 14.79 -14.89 -0.59
N GLY A 152 13.46 -14.84 -0.59
CA GLY A 152 12.67 -14.28 -1.66
C GLY A 152 12.99 -12.81 -1.93
N VAL A 153 13.02 -12.42 -3.20
CA VAL A 153 13.23 -11.04 -3.62
C VAL A 153 12.03 -10.58 -4.44
N ILE A 154 11.40 -9.48 -4.03
CA ILE A 154 10.51 -8.68 -4.87
C ILE A 154 11.16 -7.30 -5.01
N GLY A 155 11.69 -6.99 -6.20
CA GLY A 155 12.43 -5.74 -6.42
C GLY A 155 11.54 -4.49 -6.40
N THR A 156 10.38 -4.54 -7.05
CA THR A 156 9.37 -3.47 -6.98
C THR A 156 7.98 -4.11 -7.02
N LEU A 157 7.09 -3.61 -6.17
CA LEU A 157 5.69 -3.97 -6.17
C LEU A 157 4.85 -2.76 -6.59
N ALA A 158 4.34 -2.77 -7.81
CA ALA A 158 3.43 -1.74 -8.31
C ALA A 158 1.98 -2.23 -8.20
N ASN A 159 1.16 -1.54 -7.40
CA ASN A 159 -0.25 -1.87 -7.25
C ASN A 159 -1.11 -0.72 -7.79
N GLN A 160 -1.90 -0.98 -8.83
CA GLN A 160 -2.95 -0.09 -9.33
C GLN A 160 -4.35 -0.69 -9.11
N GLY A 161 -4.43 -2.00 -8.88
CA GLY A 161 -5.68 -2.71 -8.61
C GLY A 161 -5.84 -3.09 -7.13
N LEU A 162 -6.33 -4.31 -6.89
CA LEU A 162 -6.53 -4.84 -5.54
C LEU A 162 -5.46 -5.88 -5.18
N ILE A 163 -4.80 -5.71 -4.03
CA ILE A 163 -4.07 -6.77 -3.34
C ILE A 163 -4.80 -7.05 -2.03
N SER A 164 -5.19 -8.30 -1.77
CA SER A 164 -5.93 -8.62 -0.54
C SER A 164 -5.67 -10.00 0.05
N GLY A 165 -5.91 -10.10 1.36
CA GLY A 165 -5.91 -11.32 2.15
C GLY A 165 -6.05 -10.98 3.63
N VAL A 166 -6.00 -11.98 4.53
CA VAL A 166 -5.85 -11.68 5.98
C VAL A 166 -4.56 -10.91 6.20
N THR A 167 -3.50 -11.33 5.52
CA THR A 167 -2.27 -10.54 5.33
C THR A 167 -2.16 -10.21 3.84
N ALA A 168 -2.38 -8.96 3.47
CA ALA A 168 -2.26 -8.54 2.08
C ALA A 168 -0.83 -8.71 1.55
N ILE A 169 0.17 -8.34 2.36
CA ILE A 169 1.60 -8.45 2.02
C ILE A 169 2.37 -8.98 3.22
N TYR A 170 3.10 -10.06 3.03
CA TYR A 170 4.04 -10.62 4.00
C TYR A 170 5.45 -10.62 3.42
N ASN A 171 6.41 -10.06 4.15
CA ASN A 171 7.84 -10.14 3.85
C ASN A 171 8.57 -10.77 5.04
N ALA A 172 9.19 -11.93 4.83
CA ALA A 172 9.95 -12.64 5.86
C ALA A 172 11.24 -11.89 6.23
N ALA A 173 11.81 -12.24 7.39
CA ALA A 173 13.00 -11.58 7.93
C ALA A 173 14.23 -11.63 7.00
N THR A 174 14.38 -12.71 6.24
CA THR A 174 15.49 -12.93 5.29
C THR A 174 15.13 -12.56 3.85
N ALA A 175 13.91 -12.07 3.61
CA ALA A 175 13.42 -11.73 2.29
C ALA A 175 13.58 -10.23 2.02
N THR A 176 13.76 -9.86 0.75
CA THR A 176 13.90 -8.48 0.30
C THR A 176 12.63 -8.04 -0.42
N LEU A 177 11.98 -6.99 0.10
CA LEU A 177 10.91 -6.29 -0.57
C LEU A 177 11.40 -4.87 -0.85
N GLY A 178 11.50 -4.48 -2.12
CA GLY A 178 11.77 -3.11 -2.50
C GLY A 178 10.53 -2.23 -2.40
N THR A 179 10.51 -1.12 -3.14
CA THR A 179 9.45 -0.12 -3.03
C THR A 179 8.07 -0.68 -3.41
N ILE A 180 7.08 -0.38 -2.57
CA ILE A 180 5.66 -0.57 -2.87
C ILE A 180 5.14 0.74 -3.49
N ALA A 181 4.94 0.75 -4.81
CA ALA A 181 4.29 1.83 -5.52
C ALA A 181 2.77 1.58 -5.56
N ASN A 182 2.05 2.08 -4.55
CA ASN A 182 0.61 1.86 -4.39
C ASN A 182 -0.20 3.05 -4.96
N SER A 183 -1.00 2.76 -5.97
CA SER A 183 -2.04 3.63 -6.55
C SER A 183 -3.40 2.92 -6.62
N GLY A 184 -3.49 1.71 -6.04
CA GLY A 184 -4.70 0.90 -5.93
C GLY A 184 -5.08 0.68 -4.46
N THR A 185 -5.71 -0.44 -4.14
CA THR A 185 -6.03 -0.82 -2.75
C THR A 185 -5.17 -2.00 -2.29
N ILE A 186 -4.61 -1.88 -1.10
CA ILE A 186 -4.01 -2.99 -0.35
C ILE A 186 -4.91 -3.21 0.86
N ALA A 187 -5.62 -4.35 0.89
CA ALA A 187 -6.65 -4.67 1.88
C ALA A 187 -6.25 -5.87 2.75
N GLY A 188 -5.94 -5.61 4.02
CA GLY A 188 -5.46 -6.59 4.99
C GLY A 188 -4.12 -6.21 5.60
N ASN A 189 -3.56 -7.06 6.48
CA ASN A 189 -2.30 -6.73 7.15
C ASN A 189 -1.12 -6.59 6.17
N ILE A 190 -0.24 -5.61 6.42
CA ILE A 190 1.08 -5.53 5.80
C ILE A 190 2.10 -5.88 6.88
N THR A 191 2.83 -6.98 6.71
CA THR A 191 3.81 -7.44 7.69
C THR A 191 5.17 -7.55 7.04
N ASN A 192 6.11 -6.71 7.46
CA ASN A 192 7.51 -6.82 7.09
C ASN A 192 8.35 -7.16 8.33
N LEU A 193 8.98 -8.33 8.29
CA LEU A 193 9.86 -8.82 9.34
C LEU A 193 11.35 -8.58 9.03
N SER A 194 11.68 -8.06 7.85
CA SER A 194 13.06 -7.77 7.46
C SER A 194 13.57 -6.50 8.15
N SER A 195 14.89 -6.39 8.27
CA SER A 195 15.55 -5.18 8.77
C SER A 195 15.65 -4.05 7.73
N GLY A 196 15.16 -4.27 6.52
CA GLY A 196 15.02 -3.22 5.50
C GLY A 196 13.77 -2.39 5.75
N ASP A 197 13.85 -1.09 5.54
CA ASP A 197 12.70 -0.18 5.67
C ASP A 197 11.55 -0.60 4.74
N LEU A 198 10.32 -0.55 5.25
CA LEU A 198 9.13 -0.72 4.44
C LEU A 198 8.83 0.60 3.72
N VAL A 199 9.18 0.67 2.43
CA VAL A 199 9.03 1.89 1.62
C VAL A 199 7.73 1.83 0.81
N VAL A 200 6.81 2.76 1.09
CA VAL A 200 5.55 2.95 0.38
C VAL A 200 5.58 4.28 -0.37
N ALA A 201 5.23 4.25 -1.65
CA ALA A 201 5.10 5.40 -2.53
C ALA A 201 3.86 5.22 -3.43
N GLY A 202 3.73 6.04 -4.48
CA GLY A 202 2.64 5.97 -5.45
C GLY A 202 1.59 7.06 -5.26
N SER A 203 0.60 7.12 -6.14
CA SER A 203 -0.34 8.25 -6.24
C SER A 203 -1.78 7.79 -6.03
N GLY A 204 -2.31 8.02 -4.83
CA GLY A 204 -3.72 7.76 -4.50
C GLY A 204 -4.02 6.34 -4.01
N GLY A 205 -3.01 5.62 -3.53
CA GLY A 205 -3.20 4.27 -3.02
C GLY A 205 -3.95 4.25 -1.68
N ASN A 206 -4.75 3.22 -1.43
CA ASN A 206 -5.48 3.00 -0.18
C ASN A 206 -4.87 1.83 0.61
N LEU A 207 -4.57 2.05 1.88
CA LEU A 207 -4.07 1.06 2.84
C LEU A 207 -5.16 0.84 3.89
N THR A 208 -5.81 -0.31 3.88
CA THR A 208 -7.05 -0.52 4.65
C THR A 208 -7.25 -1.97 5.09
N GLY A 209 -8.18 -2.19 6.02
CA GLY A 209 -8.63 -3.52 6.41
C GLY A 209 -7.66 -4.29 7.30
N GLY A 210 -6.64 -3.65 7.89
CA GLY A 210 -5.67 -4.32 8.76
C GLY A 210 -4.73 -3.40 9.52
N THR A 211 -3.50 -3.87 9.70
CA THR A 211 -2.40 -3.15 10.37
C THR A 211 -1.13 -3.23 9.53
N ILE A 212 -0.31 -2.18 9.60
CA ILE A 212 1.04 -2.16 9.04
C ILE A 212 2.02 -2.46 10.18
N SER A 213 2.58 -3.67 10.19
CA SER A 213 3.55 -4.13 11.18
C SER A 213 4.96 -4.21 10.58
N ASN A 214 5.87 -3.38 11.10
CA ASN A 214 7.24 -3.26 10.64
C ASN A 214 8.17 -2.95 11.83
N THR A 215 8.28 -3.89 12.76
CA THR A 215 8.94 -3.64 14.05
C THR A 215 10.46 -3.80 14.03
N ALA A 216 11.05 -4.11 12.87
CA ALA A 216 12.49 -4.32 12.69
C ALA A 216 13.20 -3.20 11.91
N SER A 217 12.46 -2.20 11.44
CA SER A 217 12.97 -1.07 10.63
C SER A 217 11.95 0.08 10.58
N ASN A 218 12.15 1.09 9.74
CA ASN A 218 11.19 2.19 9.57
C ASN A 218 10.10 1.87 8.54
N VAL A 219 8.95 2.52 8.66
CA VAL A 219 7.99 2.67 7.56
C VAL A 219 8.24 4.03 6.93
N VAL A 220 8.46 4.08 5.62
CA VAL A 220 8.78 5.31 4.91
C VAL A 220 7.73 5.55 3.81
N PHE A 221 6.98 6.63 3.95
CA PHE A 221 6.15 7.17 2.88
C PHE A 221 6.99 8.11 2.00
N ALA A 222 7.51 7.58 0.89
CA ALA A 222 8.52 8.21 0.05
C ALA A 222 7.90 9.04 -1.10
N GLY A 223 7.12 10.06 -0.74
CA GLY A 223 6.42 10.92 -1.69
C GLY A 223 5.11 10.34 -2.24
N GLY A 224 4.46 11.10 -3.13
CA GLY A 224 3.17 10.72 -3.71
C GLY A 224 1.99 10.96 -2.75
N ALA A 225 0.94 10.15 -2.84
CA ALA A 225 -0.25 10.27 -2.00
C ALA A 225 -0.78 8.90 -1.58
N GLN A 226 -1.15 8.74 -0.30
CA GLN A 226 -1.78 7.53 0.23
C GLN A 226 -2.98 7.91 1.10
N VAL A 227 -4.04 7.11 1.02
CA VAL A 227 -5.09 7.05 2.03
C VAL A 227 -4.69 5.99 3.04
N VAL A 228 -4.56 6.38 4.31
CA VAL A 228 -4.13 5.53 5.42
C VAL A 228 -5.33 5.29 6.33
N GLY A 229 -5.90 4.09 6.25
CA GLY A 229 -6.94 3.60 7.14
C GLY A 229 -6.45 2.61 8.20
N ASP A 230 -5.24 2.08 8.03
CA ASP A 230 -4.67 1.09 8.92
C ASP A 230 -3.87 1.72 10.07
N ALA A 231 -3.87 1.06 11.23
CA ALA A 231 -2.94 1.38 12.30
C ALA A 231 -1.52 0.91 11.93
N ILE A 232 -0.51 1.62 12.43
CA ILE A 232 0.90 1.35 12.11
C ILE A 232 1.67 1.00 13.39
N SER A 233 2.43 -0.09 13.37
CA SER A 233 3.31 -0.52 14.46
C SER A 233 4.72 -0.70 13.95
N VAL A 234 5.62 0.16 14.43
CA VAL A 234 7.06 0.14 14.12
C VAL A 234 7.92 -0.17 15.36
N GLY A 235 7.29 -0.50 16.49
CA GLY A 235 8.00 -0.76 17.74
C GLY A 235 8.75 0.49 18.21
N SER A 236 10.08 0.40 18.29
CA SER A 236 10.95 1.54 18.64
C SER A 236 11.39 2.40 17.45
N HIS A 237 10.98 2.06 16.22
CA HIS A 237 11.40 2.74 15.00
C HIS A 237 10.45 3.90 14.65
N THR A 238 10.55 4.40 13.42
CA THR A 238 9.85 5.61 12.99
C THR A 238 8.97 5.36 11.78
N VAL A 239 7.79 5.95 11.78
CA VAL A 239 7.00 6.21 10.58
C VAL A 239 7.44 7.55 10.02
N VAL A 240 8.03 7.56 8.83
CA VAL A 240 8.60 8.74 8.19
C VAL A 240 7.70 9.17 7.03
N ASN A 241 7.11 10.37 7.11
CA ASN A 241 6.54 11.04 5.95
C ASN A 241 7.63 11.88 5.27
N SER A 242 8.14 11.38 4.15
CA SER A 242 9.21 12.00 3.37
C SER A 242 8.65 12.62 2.09
N GLY A 243 7.75 13.60 2.25
CA GLY A 243 7.18 14.35 1.13
C GLY A 243 5.89 13.78 0.54
N ALA A 244 5.23 12.82 1.19
CA ALA A 244 3.95 12.28 0.75
C ALA A 244 2.75 13.10 1.28
N SER A 245 1.61 13.00 0.60
CA SER A 245 0.30 13.41 1.09
C SER A 245 -0.40 12.19 1.72
N LEU A 246 -0.50 12.18 3.05
CA LEU A 246 -1.13 11.11 3.82
C LEU A 246 -2.53 11.55 4.24
N VAL A 247 -3.54 11.02 3.58
CA VAL A 247 -4.95 11.27 3.89
C VAL A 247 -5.44 10.22 4.87
N LEU A 248 -5.96 10.64 6.01
CA LEU A 248 -6.48 9.72 7.01
C LEU A 248 -7.91 9.28 6.65
N ALA A 249 -8.16 7.98 6.70
CA ALA A 249 -9.51 7.40 6.61
C ALA A 249 -10.15 7.14 8.00
N GLY A 250 -9.41 7.44 9.07
CA GLY A 250 -9.78 7.25 10.46
C GLY A 250 -8.71 7.85 11.37
N THR A 251 -8.92 7.82 12.69
CA THR A 251 -7.84 8.20 13.63
C THR A 251 -6.65 7.26 13.44
N LEU A 252 -5.51 7.82 13.05
CA LEU A 252 -4.29 7.06 12.80
C LEU A 252 -3.60 6.77 14.13
N SER A 253 -3.49 5.49 14.49
CA SER A 253 -2.66 5.07 15.61
C SER A 253 -1.28 4.63 15.13
N ILE A 254 -0.23 5.18 15.72
CA ILE A 254 1.16 4.79 15.49
C ILE A 254 1.76 4.30 16.81
N THR A 255 2.14 3.01 16.84
CA THR A 255 3.00 2.47 17.89
C THR A 255 4.45 2.64 17.48
N GLY A 256 5.14 3.59 18.13
CA GLY A 256 6.50 4.02 17.81
C GLY A 256 6.57 5.53 17.56
N ASN A 257 7.57 5.97 16.80
CA ASN A 257 7.80 7.39 16.52
C ASN A 257 7.17 7.81 15.19
N TYR A 258 6.91 9.11 15.02
CA TYR A 258 6.51 9.71 13.76
C TYR A 258 7.44 10.87 13.41
N SER A 259 7.85 10.98 12.16
CA SER A 259 8.69 12.09 11.66
C SER A 259 8.16 12.64 10.35
N GLN A 260 8.12 13.97 10.24
CA GLN A 260 7.76 14.68 9.02
C GLN A 260 8.57 15.98 8.90
N ALA A 261 9.34 16.11 7.82
CA ALA A 261 10.04 17.35 7.45
C ALA A 261 9.43 18.05 6.22
N SER A 262 8.68 17.30 5.42
CA SER A 262 7.99 17.77 4.22
C SER A 262 6.76 16.89 3.95
N GLY A 263 5.94 17.25 2.96
CA GLY A 263 4.70 16.53 2.67
C GLY A 263 3.51 17.10 3.45
N THR A 264 2.40 16.36 3.47
CA THR A 264 1.15 16.78 4.09
C THR A 264 0.50 15.63 4.83
N LEU A 265 0.13 15.85 6.08
CA LEU A 265 -0.77 14.98 6.84
C LEU A 265 -2.17 15.58 6.80
N VAL A 266 -3.08 14.96 6.06
CA VAL A 266 -4.47 15.40 5.89
C VAL A 266 -5.35 14.61 6.85
N LEU A 267 -5.70 15.25 7.96
CA LEU A 267 -6.45 14.64 9.05
C LEU A 267 -7.95 14.54 8.77
N GLY A 268 -8.50 15.48 7.98
CA GLY A 268 -9.95 15.69 7.97
C GLY A 268 -10.42 16.04 9.39
N THR A 269 -11.41 15.31 9.90
CA THR A 269 -11.91 15.45 11.29
C THR A 269 -11.22 14.49 12.27
N TYR A 270 -10.21 13.72 11.83
CA TYR A 270 -9.50 12.75 12.65
C TYR A 270 -8.26 13.36 13.32
N ALA A 271 -7.51 12.54 14.04
CA ALA A 271 -6.22 12.87 14.62
C ALA A 271 -5.19 11.78 14.34
N ALA A 272 -3.91 12.11 14.49
CA ALA A 272 -2.85 11.11 14.62
C ALA A 272 -2.48 10.93 16.08
N VAL A 273 -2.35 9.68 16.52
CA VAL A 273 -2.03 9.30 17.90
C VAL A 273 -0.74 8.50 17.88
N VAL A 274 0.36 9.14 18.29
CA VAL A 274 1.71 8.58 18.26
C VAL A 274 2.12 8.21 19.69
N SER A 275 2.41 6.93 19.93
CA SER A 275 2.79 6.46 21.27
C SER A 275 4.18 6.91 21.70
N GLY A 276 5.08 7.13 20.73
CA GLY A 276 6.43 7.66 20.91
C GLY A 276 6.51 9.14 20.53
N VAL A 277 7.70 9.58 20.12
CA VAL A 277 7.94 10.99 19.74
C VAL A 277 7.31 11.28 18.38
N ALA A 278 6.49 12.33 18.31
CA ALA A 278 6.06 12.95 17.06
C ALA A 278 6.95 14.18 16.78
N SER A 279 7.74 14.13 15.70
CA SER A 279 8.63 15.21 15.28
C SER A 279 8.20 15.74 13.91
N ILE A 280 7.49 16.87 13.90
CA ILE A 280 7.02 17.54 12.69
C ILE A 280 7.80 18.85 12.54
N SER A 281 8.94 18.77 11.87
CA SER A 281 9.85 19.90 11.68
C SER A 281 9.54 20.74 10.44
N GLY A 282 8.56 20.32 9.65
CA GLY A 282 8.15 20.98 8.42
C GLY A 282 6.93 20.31 7.77
N GLY A 283 6.62 20.75 6.55
CA GLY A 283 5.43 20.30 5.83
C GLY A 283 4.13 20.87 6.39
N THR A 284 3.02 20.26 6.01
CA THR A 284 1.67 20.72 6.36
C THR A 284 0.90 19.68 7.17
N VAL A 285 0.13 20.14 8.15
CA VAL A 285 -0.97 19.38 8.74
C VAL A 285 -2.26 20.09 8.33
N SER A 286 -3.11 19.39 7.57
CA SER A 286 -4.40 19.92 7.12
C SER A 286 -5.53 19.26 7.89
N THR A 287 -6.48 20.06 8.36
CA THR A 287 -7.61 19.59 9.17
C THR A 287 -8.91 20.26 8.72
N SER A 288 -10.02 19.58 8.97
CA SER A 288 -11.36 20.11 8.78
C SER A 288 -11.96 20.36 10.16
N VAL A 289 -12.42 21.58 10.39
CA VAL A 289 -13.10 21.97 11.62
C VAL A 289 -14.54 22.39 11.33
N ASP A 290 -15.35 22.51 12.37
CA ASP A 290 -16.74 22.92 12.24
C ASP A 290 -16.83 24.44 11.94
N PRO A 291 -17.28 24.85 10.74
CA PRO A 291 -17.34 26.26 10.37
C PRO A 291 -18.41 27.04 11.14
N THR A 292 -19.26 26.40 11.94
CA THR A 292 -20.29 27.06 12.76
C THR A 292 -19.82 27.43 14.17
N LEU A 293 -18.59 27.04 14.54
CA LEU A 293 -17.99 27.39 15.82
C LEU A 293 -17.21 28.71 15.74
N ASN A 294 -16.93 29.27 16.91
CA ASN A 294 -16.06 30.44 17.05
C ASN A 294 -14.64 29.97 17.39
N TYR A 295 -13.65 30.43 16.63
CA TYR A 295 -12.23 30.17 16.86
C TYR A 295 -11.55 31.50 17.16
N ILE A 296 -11.19 31.72 18.42
CA ILE A 296 -10.65 32.99 18.90
C ILE A 296 -9.16 32.82 19.21
N VAL A 297 -8.34 33.79 18.79
CA VAL A 297 -6.90 33.77 19.02
C VAL A 297 -6.61 33.67 20.52
N GLY A 298 -5.68 32.78 20.89
CA GLY A 298 -5.29 32.53 22.28
C GLY A 298 -6.29 31.70 23.10
N SER A 299 -7.47 31.40 22.57
CA SER A 299 -8.41 30.48 23.22
C SER A 299 -8.09 29.04 22.86
N SER A 300 -8.16 28.14 23.86
CA SER A 300 -8.06 26.71 23.59
C SER A 300 -9.31 26.22 22.87
N THR A 301 -9.11 25.40 21.83
CA THR A 301 -10.19 24.75 21.09
C THR A 301 -10.48 23.34 21.59
N GLY A 302 -9.58 22.77 22.40
CA GLY A 302 -9.62 21.38 22.85
C GLY A 302 -9.36 20.35 21.74
N VAL A 303 -9.09 20.77 20.50
CA VAL A 303 -8.87 19.88 19.37
C VAL A 303 -7.39 19.49 19.29
N VAL A 304 -7.12 18.20 19.44
CA VAL A 304 -5.79 17.60 19.25
C VAL A 304 -5.67 17.11 17.81
N LEU A 305 -4.67 17.60 17.09
CA LEU A 305 -4.38 17.23 15.71
C LEU A 305 -3.41 16.05 15.64
N VAL A 306 -2.34 16.14 16.42
CA VAL A 306 -1.35 15.08 16.60
C VAL A 306 -1.04 14.96 18.07
N GLN A 307 -1.36 13.81 18.65
CA GLN A 307 -0.86 13.44 19.96
C GLN A 307 0.53 12.83 19.82
N GLY A 308 1.45 13.24 20.70
CA GLY A 308 2.81 12.72 20.74
C GLY A 308 3.30 12.52 22.17
N GLY A 309 4.19 11.55 22.36
CA GLY A 309 4.84 11.29 23.63
C GLY A 309 5.82 12.39 24.06
N ALA A 310 6.45 12.19 25.22
CA ALA A 310 7.43 13.13 25.77
C ALA A 310 8.57 13.40 24.78
N GLY A 311 8.89 14.68 24.57
CA GLY A 311 9.93 15.11 23.61
C GLY A 311 9.44 15.37 22.18
N SER A 312 8.12 15.24 21.92
CA SER A 312 7.53 15.64 20.64
C SER A 312 7.74 17.12 20.35
N SER A 313 7.88 17.46 19.07
CA SER A 313 8.16 18.81 18.60
C SER A 313 7.43 19.06 17.29
N TYR A 314 6.82 20.23 17.18
CA TYR A 314 6.06 20.65 16.01
C TYR A 314 6.59 21.97 15.43
N SER A 315 7.86 22.28 15.71
CA SER A 315 8.50 23.51 15.25
C SER A 315 8.70 23.48 13.74
N GLY A 316 8.01 24.35 13.00
CA GLY A 316 8.10 24.44 11.55
C GLY A 316 6.92 23.83 10.79
N VAL A 317 5.97 23.19 11.48
CA VAL A 317 4.73 22.73 10.84
C VAL A 317 3.86 23.90 10.42
N SER A 318 3.28 23.83 9.22
CA SER A 318 2.16 24.70 8.82
C SER A 318 0.84 23.98 9.07
N VAL A 319 -0.07 24.60 9.84
CA VAL A 319 -1.41 24.05 10.07
C VAL A 319 -2.41 24.80 9.18
N THR A 320 -3.26 24.07 8.46
CA THR A 320 -4.23 24.66 7.52
C THR A 320 -5.64 24.12 7.76
N SER A 321 -6.64 24.97 7.50
CA SER A 321 -8.05 24.62 7.52
C SER A 321 -8.64 24.68 6.10
N THR A 322 -9.71 23.92 5.89
CA THR A 322 -10.58 24.06 4.72
C THR A 322 -11.64 25.16 4.88
N VAL A 323 -11.78 25.72 6.08
CA VAL A 323 -12.78 26.77 6.39
C VAL A 323 -12.31 28.12 5.86
N THR A 324 -13.13 28.75 5.00
CA THR A 324 -12.84 30.07 4.43
C THR A 324 -12.83 31.13 5.53
N GLY A 325 -11.84 32.03 5.51
CA GLY A 325 -11.72 33.09 6.51
C GLY A 325 -11.09 32.65 7.84
N LEU A 326 -10.82 31.35 8.03
CA LEU A 326 -10.09 30.82 9.18
C LEU A 326 -8.64 30.49 8.80
N THR A 327 -7.71 31.17 9.44
CA THR A 327 -6.28 30.91 9.42
C THR A 327 -5.89 30.20 10.71
N LEU A 328 -5.22 29.06 10.58
CA LEU A 328 -4.73 28.29 11.72
C LEU A 328 -3.23 28.50 11.91
N GLY A 329 -2.81 28.32 13.15
CA GLY A 329 -1.41 28.23 13.56
C GLY A 329 -1.14 26.91 14.29
N SER A 330 0.14 26.66 14.57
CA SER A 330 0.55 25.52 15.40
C SER A 330 0.42 25.88 16.88
N GLY A 331 -0.52 25.26 17.59
CA GLY A 331 -0.57 25.28 19.05
C GLY A 331 0.14 24.05 19.62
N VAL A 332 0.81 24.20 20.77
CA VAL A 332 1.40 23.06 21.48
C VAL A 332 0.86 23.04 22.91
N ALA A 333 0.37 21.88 23.33
CA ALA A 333 -0.12 21.67 24.69
C ALA A 333 0.55 20.44 25.31
N THR A 334 0.84 20.52 26.60
CA THR A 334 1.36 19.37 27.37
C THR A 334 0.23 18.83 28.24
N VAL A 335 -0.18 17.59 28.00
CA VAL A 335 -1.22 16.90 28.79
C VAL A 335 -0.60 15.66 29.43
N GLY A 336 -0.38 15.70 30.75
CA GLY A 336 0.41 14.68 31.42
C GLY A 336 1.86 14.71 30.92
N SER A 337 2.34 13.60 30.36
CA SER A 337 3.68 13.50 29.74
C SER A 337 3.65 13.68 28.22
N ASN A 338 2.47 13.79 27.61
CA ASN A 338 2.32 13.96 26.18
C ASN A 338 2.52 15.42 25.79
N VAL A 339 3.11 15.64 24.62
CA VAL A 339 3.29 16.94 23.98
C VAL A 339 2.55 16.90 22.66
N ASP A 340 1.41 17.57 22.61
CA ASP A 340 0.42 17.44 21.54
C ASP A 340 0.42 18.69 20.66
N LEU A 341 0.32 18.48 19.34
CA LEU A 341 -0.05 19.51 18.39
C LEU A 341 -1.56 19.72 18.50
N VAL A 342 -1.95 20.89 18.97
CA VAL A 342 -3.34 21.29 19.12
C VAL A 342 -3.68 22.37 18.12
N LEU A 343 -4.96 22.44 17.77
CA LEU A 343 -5.46 23.46 16.89
C LEU A 343 -5.47 24.83 17.58
N ALA A 344 -4.78 25.80 16.97
CA ALA A 344 -4.77 27.19 17.41
C ALA A 344 -5.24 28.10 16.28
N ALA A 345 -6.11 29.05 16.60
CA ALA A 345 -6.53 30.08 15.65
C ALA A 345 -5.45 31.16 15.55
N SER A 346 -5.12 31.58 14.33
CA SER A 346 -4.23 32.72 14.07
C SER A 346 -5.00 34.02 13.79
N ASN A 347 -6.29 33.92 13.47
CA ASN A 347 -7.22 35.04 13.44
C ASN A 347 -8.49 34.70 14.23
N ASP A 348 -9.23 35.72 14.61
CA ASP A 348 -10.56 35.52 15.18
C ASP A 348 -11.53 35.15 14.05
N TYR A 349 -12.21 34.02 14.20
CA TYR A 349 -13.24 33.55 13.30
C TYR A 349 -14.53 33.34 14.09
N ILE A 350 -15.61 33.97 13.63
CA ILE A 350 -16.93 33.91 14.25
C ILE A 350 -17.86 33.26 13.23
N GLY A 351 -18.02 31.94 13.36
CA GLY A 351 -18.97 31.17 12.57
C GLY A 351 -20.32 30.94 13.26
N GLY A 352 -20.35 31.18 14.58
CA GLY A 352 -21.54 31.04 15.42
C GLY A 352 -21.97 32.36 16.02
N THR A 353 -22.85 32.30 17.03
CA THR A 353 -23.21 33.50 17.81
C THR A 353 -22.10 33.80 18.82
N LEU A 354 -21.59 35.03 18.81
CA LEU A 354 -20.67 35.55 19.82
C LEU A 354 -21.20 36.89 20.33
N GLY A 355 -21.43 37.01 21.65
CA GLY A 355 -21.95 38.25 22.23
C GLY A 355 -20.96 39.41 22.17
N THR A 356 -19.71 39.15 22.58
CA THR A 356 -18.64 40.15 22.61
C THR A 356 -17.32 39.51 22.18
N LEU A 357 -16.61 40.13 21.25
CA LEU A 357 -15.21 39.81 20.92
C LEU A 357 -14.29 40.80 21.64
N ASN A 358 -13.50 40.29 22.59
CA ASN A 358 -12.48 41.08 23.28
C ASN A 358 -11.11 40.78 22.68
N ASN A 359 -10.53 41.72 21.93
CA ASN A 359 -9.12 41.64 21.54
C ASN A 359 -8.27 42.50 22.50
N SER A 360 -7.53 41.85 23.39
CA SER A 360 -6.60 42.50 24.32
C SER A 360 -5.13 42.43 23.85
N GLY A 361 -4.86 41.84 22.68
CA GLY A 361 -3.51 41.62 22.15
C GLY A 361 -3.35 42.08 20.70
N THR A 362 -2.28 41.62 20.06
CA THR A 362 -1.99 41.90 18.66
C THR A 362 -2.26 40.65 17.82
N ILE A 363 -3.10 40.78 16.80
CA ILE A 363 -3.28 39.77 15.75
C ILE A 363 -2.54 40.27 14.51
N ALA A 364 -1.54 39.52 14.05
CA ALA A 364 -0.67 39.89 12.93
C ALA A 364 -0.26 38.65 12.12
N GLY A 365 0.31 38.86 10.94
CA GLY A 365 0.75 37.75 10.06
C GLY A 365 -0.38 36.99 9.36
N VAL A 366 -1.61 37.52 9.42
CA VAL A 366 -2.80 36.98 8.77
C VAL A 366 -3.40 38.02 7.81
N LEU A 367 -4.11 37.55 6.77
CA LEU A 367 -4.79 38.43 5.82
C LEU A 367 -5.99 39.15 6.44
N THR A 368 -6.69 38.48 7.34
CA THR A 368 -7.90 38.99 8.01
C THR A 368 -7.78 38.70 9.50
N ALA A 369 -7.77 39.74 10.33
CA ALA A 369 -7.58 39.60 11.78
C ALA A 369 -8.83 39.11 12.51
N ALA A 370 -10.01 39.54 12.05
CA ALA A 370 -11.31 39.07 12.52
C ALA A 370 -12.22 38.82 11.32
N TYR A 371 -12.75 37.61 11.20
CA TYR A 371 -13.65 37.18 10.14
C TYR A 371 -15.00 36.79 10.74
N ILE A 372 -16.08 37.31 10.16
CA ILE A 372 -17.46 36.99 10.52
C ILE A 372 -18.05 36.29 9.30
N ALA A 373 -18.48 35.04 9.49
CA ALA A 373 -18.98 34.18 8.42
C ALA A 373 -20.44 34.47 8.05
#